data_AF-A0A2D5E6E4-F1
#
_entry.id   AF-A0A2D5E6E4-F1
#
_cell.length_a   1.000
_cell.length_b   1.000
_cell.length_c   1.000
_cell.angle_alpha   90.00
_cell.angle_beta   90.00
_cell.angle_gamma   90.00
#
_symmetry.space_group_name_H-M   'P 1'
#
loop_
_entity.id
_entity.type
_entity.pdbx_description
1 polymer ?
#
loop_
_entity_poly.entity_id
_entity_poly.type
_entity_poly.pdbx_seq_one_letter_code
_entity_poly.pdbx_strand_id
1 'polypeptide(L)'
;MSLNRTGLLRTIAIASLAFVATGCSYYKITDPTTDKAYYTEKYDSKDGVSFKDAATGKEVTIQNAEIEDISGSDFKAATGG
;
A
#
# COMPACT_ATOMS: atom_id res chain seq x y z
N MET A 1 48.63 -20.16 -34.57
CA MET A 1 48.07 -18.95 -33.95
C MET A 1 46.75 -19.35 -33.31
N SER A 2 46.76 -19.63 -32.01
CA SER A 2 45.58 -20.01 -31.23
C SER A 2 45.37 -18.94 -30.17
N LEU A 3 44.15 -18.38 -30.11
CA LEU A 3 43.45 -17.82 -28.95
C LEU A 3 42.00 -17.60 -29.48
N ASN A 4 41.05 -18.51 -29.25
CA ASN A 4 40.15 -18.57 -28.09
C ASN A 4 39.55 -17.19 -27.71
N ARG A 5 38.26 -16.98 -27.43
CA ARG A 5 37.05 -17.80 -27.25
C ARG A 5 35.91 -16.79 -26.99
N THR A 6 34.66 -17.27 -27.10
CA THR A 6 33.43 -16.67 -26.52
C THR A 6 32.93 -15.35 -27.12
N GLY A 7 32.12 -15.48 -28.17
CA GLY A 7 31.19 -14.46 -28.62
C GLY A 7 30.16 -14.14 -27.53
N LEU A 8 30.30 -12.93 -26.99
CA LEU A 8 29.29 -12.01 -26.49
C LEU A 8 27.99 -12.65 -25.95
N LEU A 9 27.97 -12.79 -24.63
CA LEU A 9 26.87 -13.23 -23.80
C LEU A 9 25.55 -12.51 -24.12
N ARG A 10 24.51 -13.33 -24.26
CA ARG A 10 23.07 -13.04 -24.36
C ARG A 10 22.65 -11.84 -23.50
N THR A 11 22.36 -10.71 -24.13
CA THR A 11 21.75 -9.54 -23.49
C THR A 11 20.27 -9.82 -23.23
N ILE A 12 19.95 -10.45 -22.10
CA ILE A 12 18.58 -10.47 -21.56
C ILE A 12 18.36 -9.10 -20.91
N ALA A 13 17.84 -8.15 -21.69
CA ALA A 13 17.35 -6.89 -21.15
C ALA A 13 16.06 -7.18 -20.37
N ILE A 14 16.19 -7.29 -19.05
CA ILE A 14 15.07 -7.41 -18.12
C ILE A 14 14.24 -6.12 -18.25
N ALA A 15 13.05 -6.25 -18.82
CA ALA A 15 12.05 -5.19 -18.84
C ALA A 15 11.62 -4.90 -17.41
N SER A 16 12.25 -3.91 -16.77
CA SER A 16 11.81 -3.34 -15.52
C SER A 16 10.49 -2.63 -15.76
N LEU A 17 9.39 -3.35 -15.51
CA LEU A 17 8.03 -2.83 -15.49
C LEU A 17 7.94 -1.85 -14.31
N ALA A 18 8.26 -0.58 -14.58
CA ALA A 18 8.06 0.51 -13.63
C ALA A 18 6.55 0.71 -13.47
N PHE A 19 5.98 0.07 -12.45
CA PHE A 19 4.61 0.31 -12.01
C PHE A 19 4.59 1.72 -11.41
N VAL A 20 4.24 2.71 -12.21
CA VAL A 20 3.96 4.06 -11.71
C VAL A 20 2.65 3.96 -10.93
N ALA A 21 2.76 3.66 -9.63
CA ALA A 21 1.67 3.85 -8.71
C ALA A 21 1.42 5.36 -8.63
N THR A 22 0.42 5.83 -9.36
CA THR A 22 -0.15 7.16 -9.17
C THR A 22 -0.54 7.28 -7.69
N GLY A 23 0.16 8.14 -6.95
CA GLY A 23 0.16 8.18 -5.49
C GLY A 23 -1.24 8.31 -4.89
N CYS A 24 -1.79 7.18 -4.49
CA CYS A 24 -2.80 7.13 -3.44
C CYS A 24 -2.04 6.80 -2.17
N SER A 25 -2.10 7.68 -1.18
CA SER A 25 -1.65 7.35 0.17
C SER A 25 -2.65 6.38 0.77
N TYR A 26 -2.13 5.35 1.44
CA TYR A 26 -2.94 4.34 2.11
C TYR A 26 -2.70 4.47 3.61
N TYR A 27 -3.76 4.36 4.38
CA TYR A 27 -3.75 4.56 5.81
C TYR A 27 -4.34 3.34 6.50
N LYS A 28 -3.66 2.91 7.56
CA LYS A 28 -4.19 2.01 8.56
C LYS A 28 -4.63 2.86 9.76
N ILE A 29 -5.88 2.70 10.16
CA ILE A 29 -6.45 3.40 11.31
C ILE A 29 -6.78 2.35 12.37
N THR A 30 -6.18 2.48 13.54
CA THR A 30 -6.39 1.55 14.66
C THR A 30 -7.25 2.24 15.72
N ASP A 31 -8.32 1.57 16.16
CA ASP A 31 -9.08 1.98 17.34
C ASP A 31 -8.45 1.36 18.59
N PRO A 32 -7.74 2.14 19.43
CA PRO A 32 -7.12 1.61 20.65
C PRO A 32 -8.15 1.15 21.69
N THR A 33 -9.43 1.50 21.52
CA THR A 33 -10.51 1.05 22.42
C THR A 33 -10.93 -0.39 22.14
N THR A 34 -10.82 -0.82 20.88
CA THR A 34 -11.29 -2.14 20.42
C THR A 34 -10.19 -3.00 19.80
N ASP A 35 -8.96 -2.49 19.70
CA ASP A 35 -7.82 -3.09 19.00
C ASP A 35 -8.12 -3.44 17.53
N LYS A 36 -9.13 -2.79 16.93
CA LYS A 36 -9.52 -3.03 15.54
C LYS A 36 -8.73 -2.13 14.60
N ALA A 37 -8.14 -2.75 13.58
CA ALA A 37 -7.52 -2.05 12.46
C ALA A 37 -8.51 -1.91 11.30
N TYR A 38 -8.48 -0.73 10.70
CA TYR A 38 -9.25 -0.33 9.53
C TYR A 38 -8.31 0.21 8.46
N TYR A 39 -8.77 0.20 7.21
CA TYR A 39 -7.94 0.60 6.09
C TYR A 39 -8.69 1.62 5.24
N THR A 40 -8.02 2.72 4.90
CA THR A 40 -8.63 3.76 4.07
C THR A 40 -7.59 4.46 3.21
N GLU A 41 -8.04 5.10 2.13
CA GLU A 41 -7.20 5.98 1.30
C GLU A 41 -7.31 7.44 1.74
N LYS A 42 -8.33 7.78 2.54
CA LYS A 42 -8.62 9.15 3.00
C LYS A 42 -9.35 9.15 4.33
N TYR A 43 -9.00 10.12 5.17
CA TYR A 43 -9.71 10.40 6.42
C TYR A 43 -9.91 11.92 6.59
N ASP A 44 -10.90 12.30 7.38
CA ASP A 44 -11.11 13.67 7.88
C ASP A 44 -10.91 13.65 9.40
N SER A 45 -10.23 14.66 9.94
CA SER A 45 -9.85 14.73 11.35
C SER A 45 -10.48 15.91 12.10
N LYS A 46 -11.62 16.45 11.65
CA LYS A 46 -12.24 17.63 12.29
C LYS A 46 -12.86 17.33 13.65
N ASP A 47 -13.59 16.22 13.77
CA ASP A 47 -14.36 15.83 14.97
C ASP A 47 -14.06 14.38 15.38
N GLY A 48 -12.76 14.04 15.36
CA GLY A 48 -12.26 12.67 15.36
C GLY A 48 -11.90 12.21 13.95
N VAL A 49 -11.34 11.01 13.84
CA VAL A 49 -10.90 10.43 12.56
C VAL A 49 -12.09 9.74 11.90
N SER A 50 -12.69 10.42 10.92
CA SER A 50 -13.79 9.91 10.10
C SER A 50 -13.27 9.41 8.76
N PHE A 51 -13.61 8.20 8.39
CA PHE A 51 -13.11 7.56 7.18
C PHE A 51 -14.08 6.50 6.66
N LYS A 52 -13.91 6.17 5.38
CA LYS A 52 -14.57 5.02 4.79
C LYS A 52 -13.63 3.82 4.87
N ASP A 53 -14.06 2.79 5.56
CA ASP A 53 -13.34 1.52 5.62
C ASP A 53 -13.37 0.85 4.23
N ALA A 54 -12.19 0.52 3.70
CA ALA A 54 -12.04 -0.03 2.37
C ALA A 54 -12.48 -1.51 2.29
N ALA A 55 -12.40 -2.26 3.40
CA ALA A 55 -12.80 -3.67 3.43
C ALA A 55 -14.32 -3.84 3.40
N THR A 56 -15.05 -3.01 4.14
CA THR A 56 -16.52 -3.13 4.29
C THR A 56 -17.30 -2.04 3.57
N GLY A 57 -16.65 -0.95 3.16
CA GLY A 57 -17.28 0.22 2.56
C GLY A 57 -18.09 1.09 3.54
N LYS A 58 -18.03 0.82 4.84
CA LYS A 58 -18.77 1.56 5.87
C LYS A 58 -18.03 2.83 6.28
N GLU A 59 -18.78 3.86 6.61
CA GLU A 59 -18.24 5.07 7.24
C GLU A 59 -18.10 4.84 8.74
N VAL A 60 -16.92 5.17 9.27
CA VAL A 60 -16.54 4.95 10.67
C VAL A 60 -15.89 6.22 11.19
N THR A 61 -16.21 6.59 12.43
CA THR A 61 -15.59 7.72 13.14
C THR A 61 -15.00 7.23 14.44
N ILE A 62 -13.69 7.46 14.63
CA ILE A 62 -12.95 7.07 15.83
C ILE A 62 -12.33 8.33 16.45
N GLN A 63 -12.61 8.58 17.72
CA GLN A 63 -12.15 9.80 18.40
C GLN A 63 -10.63 9.81 18.67
N ASN A 64 -10.09 8.70 19.17
CA ASN A 64 -8.67 8.57 19.50
C ASN A 64 -7.97 7.55 18.61
N ALA A 65 -8.11 7.69 17.30
CA ALA A 65 -7.55 6.72 16.38
C ALA A 65 -6.03 6.90 16.21
N GLU A 66 -5.31 5.78 16.15
CA GLU A 66 -3.91 5.76 15.73
C GLU A 66 -3.84 5.59 14.22
N ILE A 67 -3.20 6.53 13.53
CA ILE A 67 -3.09 6.55 12.07
C ILE A 67 -1.66 6.21 11.66
N GLU A 68 -1.52 5.24 10.78
CA GLU A 68 -0.25 4.77 10.23
C GLU A 68 -0.32 4.79 8.70
N ASP A 69 0.63 5.46 8.05
CA ASP A 69 0.82 5.37 6.60
C ASP A 69 1.36 3.98 6.24
N ILE A 70 0.69 3.31 5.30
CA ILE A 70 1.05 1.98 4.85
C ILE A 70 1.33 1.96 3.36
N SER A 71 2.04 0.92 2.90
CA SER A 71 2.24 0.72 1.47
C SER A 71 0.95 0.24 0.80
N GLY A 72 0.80 0.52 -0.50
CA GLY A 72 -0.34 0.00 -1.28
C GLY A 72 -0.38 -1.53 -1.34
N SER A 73 0.77 -2.18 -1.19
CA SER A 73 0.86 -3.64 -1.10
C SER A 73 0.20 -4.17 0.18
N ASP A 74 0.48 -3.53 1.33
CA ASP A 74 -0.13 -3.90 2.61
C ASP A 74 -1.63 -3.61 2.62
N PHE A 75 -2.04 -2.49 2.04
CA PHE A 75 -3.44 -2.13 1.89
C PHE A 75 -4.21 -3.17 1.06
N LYS A 76 -3.67 -3.58 -0.10
CA LYS A 76 -4.28 -4.63 -0.94
C LYS A 76 -4.34 -5.98 -0.24
N ALA A 77 -3.31 -6.34 0.51
CA ALA A 77 -3.28 -7.57 1.28
C ALA A 77 -4.38 -7.58 2.36
N ALA A 78 -4.62 -6.44 3.01
CA ALA A 78 -5.64 -6.32 4.04
C ALA A 78 -7.08 -6.20 3.49
N THR A 79 -7.26 -5.60 2.32
CA THR A 79 -8.58 -5.35 1.71
C THR A 79 -9.04 -6.44 0.73
N GLY A 80 -8.17 -7.41 0.41
CA GLY A 80 -8.51 -8.57 -0.43
C GLY A 80 -8.61 -8.23 -1.92
N GLY A 81 -7.60 -7.50 -2.42
CA GLY A 81 -7.56 -6.95 -3.79
C GLY A 81 -7.80 -7.91 -4.95
#